data_AF-A0A8R2F7L0-F1
#
_entry.id   AF-A0A8R2F7L0-F1
#
_cell.length_a   1.000
_cell.length_b   1.000
_cell.length_c   1.000
_cell.angle_alpha   90.00
_cell.angle_beta   90.00
_cell.angle_gamma   90.00
#
_symmetry.space_group_name_H-M   'P 1'
#
loop_
_entity.id
_entity.type
_entity.pdbx_description
1 polymer ?
#
loop_
_entity_poly.entity_id
_entity_poly.type
_entity_poly.pdbx_seq_one_letter_code
_entity_poly.pdbx_strand_id
1 'polypeptide(L)'
;MAELYCPLLTGNWLKIMRQQWKDTVFFIDEISMVPYEMLCMIDSRLKQLKNNEDFFGGINILVLGDLMQLPPVRASQVFQQPERMIPATRLWGLFSLVELTENMRQQGDQTFIDILNALRVGELMQSQIEILINKQSTDTDGEFALEKALRIYPTNDQVNNHNQKVLNYFKSKGVKMWKIKAQDKLVDSTRKLNNDNTIDSIIPKDNDKTGGLPKEIEIFVGAKVMLRTNLNVSQGLVNGAIGNITEINWPNFTRDQLYDECIPTSIRVEFGRDGINKIEPISIQFSAMRSYGTAERRMLPIILSWAVNRTQVTWLHRRSCCRLSWTKAL
;
A
#
# COMPACT_ATOMS: atom_id res chain seq x y z
N MET A 1 31.33 13.01 -4.29
CA MET A 1 30.13 13.73 -3.83
C MET A 1 28.95 13.24 -4.67
N ALA A 2 28.34 12.11 -4.31
CA ALA A 2 27.06 11.72 -4.90
C ALA A 2 25.99 12.59 -4.24
N GLU A 3 25.79 13.80 -4.75
CA GLU A 3 24.70 14.66 -4.32
C GLU A 3 23.39 13.90 -4.51
N LEU A 4 22.70 13.65 -3.40
CA LEU A 4 21.32 13.24 -3.44
C LEU A 4 20.56 14.39 -4.11
N TYR A 5 20.14 14.21 -5.36
CA TYR A 5 19.48 15.26 -6.12
C TYR A 5 18.09 15.55 -5.51
N CYS A 6 18.04 16.53 -4.61
CA CYS A 6 16.83 17.09 -4.05
C CYS A 6 16.70 18.51 -4.61
N PRO A 7 16.05 18.69 -5.77
CA PRO A 7 16.04 19.98 -6.47
C PRO A 7 15.45 21.07 -5.56
N LEU A 8 16.13 22.21 -5.51
CA LEU A 8 15.72 23.37 -4.72
C LEU A 8 14.33 23.83 -5.14
N LEU A 9 13.45 24.03 -4.17
CA LEU A 9 12.19 24.73 -4.42
C LEU A 9 12.49 26.21 -4.70
N THR A 10 11.86 26.77 -5.72
CA THR A 10 12.06 28.18 -6.10
C THR A 10 10.73 28.89 -6.35
N GLY A 11 10.79 30.23 -6.35
CA GLY A 11 9.69 31.09 -6.77
C GLY A 11 8.46 31.06 -5.85
N ASN A 12 7.29 31.25 -6.45
CA ASN A 12 6.02 31.39 -5.74
C ASN A 12 5.61 30.10 -5.00
N TRP A 13 5.95 28.94 -5.57
CA TRP A 13 5.63 27.65 -4.97
C TRP A 13 6.32 27.46 -3.61
N LEU A 14 7.59 27.85 -3.49
CA LEU A 14 8.30 27.82 -2.22
C LEU A 14 7.58 28.71 -1.18
N LYS A 15 7.18 29.93 -1.55
CA LYS A 15 6.49 30.84 -0.62
C LYS A 15 5.19 30.23 -0.07
N ILE A 16 4.38 29.65 -0.96
CA ILE A 16 3.13 28.97 -0.59
C ILE A 16 3.42 27.80 0.37
N MET A 17 4.40 26.95 0.04
CA MET A 17 4.76 25.81 0.87
C MET A 17 5.30 26.23 2.24
N ARG A 18 6.15 27.27 2.31
CA ARG A 18 6.63 27.81 3.60
C ARG A 18 5.48 28.27 4.50
N GLN A 19 4.48 28.91 3.91
CA GLN A 19 3.30 29.37 4.66
C GLN A 19 2.47 28.18 5.16
N GLN A 20 2.25 27.17 4.32
CA GLN A 20 1.49 25.97 4.70
C GLN A 20 2.18 25.14 5.79
N TRP A 21 3.52 25.07 5.77
CA TRP A 21 4.32 24.25 6.67
C TRP A 21 4.85 25.00 7.89
N LYS A 22 4.41 26.24 8.13
CA LYS A 22 4.94 27.09 9.22
C LYS A 22 4.76 26.43 10.59
N ASP A 23 3.53 26.02 10.91
CA ASP A 23 3.14 25.45 12.21
C ASP A 23 2.74 23.98 12.06
N THR A 24 3.72 23.13 11.80
CA THR A 24 3.50 21.70 11.51
C THR A 24 4.38 20.83 12.39
N VAL A 25 3.77 19.80 12.98
CA VAL A 25 4.47 18.69 13.67
C VAL A 25 4.64 17.55 12.68
N PHE A 26 5.82 16.93 12.67
CA PHE A 26 6.14 15.88 11.71
C PHE A 26 6.20 14.51 12.38
N PHE A 27 5.32 13.61 11.94
CA PHE A 27 5.29 12.21 12.37
C PHE A 27 5.62 11.33 11.17
N ILE A 28 6.56 10.41 11.35
CA ILE A 28 6.84 9.36 10.37
C ILE A 28 6.44 8.04 11.00
N ASP A 29 5.53 7.35 10.36
CA ASP A 29 5.10 6.02 10.79
C ASP A 29 5.74 4.97 9.87
N GLU A 30 5.98 3.76 10.38
CA GLU A 30 6.71 2.66 9.72
C GLU A 30 8.10 3.07 9.23
N ILE A 31 8.88 3.71 10.10
CA ILE A 31 10.24 4.18 9.80
C ILE A 31 11.17 3.04 9.32
N SER A 32 10.86 1.78 9.63
CA SER A 32 11.62 0.61 9.16
C SER A 32 11.62 0.46 7.64
N MET A 33 10.57 0.95 6.97
CA MET A 33 10.43 0.89 5.51
C MET A 33 11.01 2.14 4.81
N VAL A 34 11.50 3.12 5.58
CA VAL A 34 12.07 4.36 5.04
C VAL A 34 13.56 4.17 4.77
N PRO A 35 14.03 4.38 3.52
CA PRO A 35 15.46 4.38 3.22
C PRO A 35 16.22 5.50 3.93
N TYR A 36 17.50 5.29 4.26
CA TYR A 36 18.37 6.34 4.81
C TYR A 36 18.39 7.59 3.91
N GLU A 37 18.49 7.39 2.60
CA GLU A 37 18.46 8.47 1.61
C GLU A 37 17.19 9.32 1.69
N MET A 38 16.04 8.70 1.92
CA MET A 38 14.77 9.41 2.08
C MET A 38 14.78 10.28 3.33
N LEU A 39 15.35 9.80 4.44
CA LEU A 39 15.53 10.60 5.65
C LEU A 39 16.39 11.85 5.38
N CYS A 40 17.47 11.72 4.59
CA CYS A 40 18.28 12.86 4.14
C CYS A 40 17.51 13.84 3.25
N MET A 41 16.66 13.33 2.34
CA MET A 41 15.79 14.18 1.52
C MET A 41 14.81 14.97 2.38
N ILE A 42 14.23 14.33 3.41
CA ILE A 42 13.33 14.96 4.37
C ILE A 42 14.05 16.08 5.11
N ASP A 43 15.23 15.83 5.67
CA ASP A 43 16.06 16.86 6.32
C ASP A 43 16.30 18.06 5.40
N SER A 44 16.82 17.81 4.19
CA SER A 44 17.13 18.86 3.22
C SER A 44 15.88 19.65 2.79
N ARG A 45 14.73 18.99 2.66
CA ARG A 45 13.48 19.64 2.30
C ARG A 45 12.93 20.49 3.43
N LEU A 46 12.98 19.99 4.66
CA LEU A 46 12.52 20.75 5.84
C LEU A 46 13.37 21.99 6.07
N LYS A 47 14.69 21.94 5.87
CA LYS A 47 15.56 23.12 5.90
C LYS A 47 15.12 24.22 4.94
N GLN A 48 14.80 23.84 3.69
CA GLN A 48 14.28 24.77 2.69
C GLN A 48 12.91 25.36 3.07
N LEU A 49 12.00 24.52 3.60
CA LEU A 49 10.64 24.92 3.97
C LEU A 49 10.59 25.76 5.25
N LYS A 50 11.49 25.54 6.20
CA LYS A 50 11.58 26.32 7.43
C LYS A 50 12.51 27.52 7.32
N ASN A 51 13.29 27.60 6.23
CA ASN A 51 14.35 28.59 6.05
C ASN A 51 15.31 28.60 7.26
N ASN A 52 15.65 27.39 7.73
CA ASN A 52 16.52 27.15 8.86
C ASN A 52 17.49 26.02 8.46
N GLU A 53 18.79 26.21 8.68
CA GLU A 53 19.85 25.26 8.34
C GLU A 53 20.10 24.20 9.43
N ASP A 54 19.47 24.33 10.60
CA ASP A 54 19.49 23.31 11.64
C ASP A 54 18.94 21.98 11.11
N PHE A 55 19.31 20.86 11.74
CA PHE A 55 18.77 19.54 11.38
C PHE A 55 17.25 19.57 11.38
N PHE A 56 16.68 19.01 10.31
CA PHE A 56 15.25 18.99 10.00
C PHE A 56 14.59 20.39 9.99
N GLY A 57 15.35 21.46 9.74
CA GLY A 57 14.83 22.82 9.78
C GLY A 57 14.42 23.30 11.17
N GLY A 58 15.01 22.71 12.23
CA GLY A 58 14.77 23.08 13.63
C GLY A 58 13.46 22.57 14.22
N ILE A 59 12.80 21.60 13.58
CA ILE A 59 11.59 20.97 14.13
C ILE A 59 11.91 19.65 14.82
N ASN A 60 11.12 19.34 15.85
CA ASN A 60 11.10 18.01 16.45
C ASN A 60 10.33 17.05 15.55
N ILE A 61 10.94 15.90 15.26
CA ILE A 61 10.33 14.81 14.50
C ILE A 61 10.10 13.64 15.43
N LEU A 62 8.89 13.10 15.43
CA LEU A 62 8.60 11.80 16.04
C LEU A 62 8.55 10.73 14.95
N VAL A 63 9.37 9.69 15.12
CA VAL A 63 9.35 8.52 14.24
C VAL A 63 8.83 7.32 15.01
N LEU A 64 7.94 6.56 14.38
CA LEU A 64 7.37 5.33 14.90
C LEU A 64 7.59 4.20 13.90
N GLY A 65 7.70 2.98 14.40
CA GLY A 65 7.80 1.79 13.58
C GLY A 65 8.65 0.73 14.23
N ASP A 66 8.79 -0.38 13.51
CA ASP A 66 9.42 -1.58 14.03
C ASP A 66 10.61 -1.98 13.14
N LEU A 67 11.82 -1.67 13.60
CA LEU A 67 13.05 -1.90 12.83
C LEU A 67 13.31 -3.37 12.46
N MET A 68 12.68 -4.32 13.17
CA MET A 68 12.84 -5.76 12.95
C MET A 68 11.74 -6.35 12.04
N GLN A 69 10.79 -5.54 11.56
CA GLN A 69 9.76 -5.99 10.62
C GLN A 69 10.27 -5.96 9.17
N LEU A 70 9.70 -5.09 8.32
CA LEU A 70 10.04 -5.01 6.92
C LEU A 70 11.08 -3.90 6.71
N PRO A 71 12.28 -4.25 6.19
CA PRO A 71 13.26 -3.25 5.76
C PRO A 71 12.80 -2.56 4.46
N PRO A 72 13.42 -1.44 4.07
CA PRO A 72 13.13 -0.82 2.79
C PRO A 72 13.51 -1.74 1.63
N VAL A 73 12.76 -1.66 0.53
CA VAL A 73 12.99 -2.52 -0.64
C VAL A 73 14.21 -2.05 -1.42
N ARG A 74 15.25 -2.89 -1.52
CA ARG A 74 16.49 -2.62 -2.29
C ARG A 74 17.19 -1.30 -1.92
N ALA A 75 17.10 -0.89 -0.67
CA ALA A 75 17.75 0.31 -0.16
C ALA A 75 18.33 0.08 1.24
N SER A 76 19.16 1.01 1.71
CA SER A 76 19.75 0.92 3.04
C SER A 76 18.72 1.26 4.11
N GLN A 77 18.69 0.50 5.21
CA GLN A 77 17.83 0.79 6.35
C GLN A 77 18.12 2.18 6.92
N VAL A 78 17.11 2.80 7.53
CA VAL A 78 17.20 4.16 8.09
C VAL A 78 18.35 4.37 9.08
N PHE A 79 18.79 3.32 9.75
CA PHE A 79 19.90 3.37 10.70
C PHE A 79 21.26 3.09 10.06
N GLN A 80 21.31 2.62 8.81
CA GLN A 80 22.53 2.28 8.09
C GLN A 80 22.83 3.35 7.03
N GLN A 81 23.82 4.20 7.31
CA GLN A 81 24.29 5.20 6.35
C GLN A 81 25.07 4.51 5.23
N PRO A 82 24.73 4.74 3.95
CA PRO A 82 25.50 4.23 2.82
C PRO A 82 26.93 4.79 2.82
N GLU A 83 27.93 3.97 2.48
CA GLU A 83 29.35 4.38 2.45
C GLU A 83 29.60 5.60 1.54
N ARG A 84 28.89 5.68 0.41
CA ARG A 84 28.97 6.81 -0.53
C ARG A 84 28.56 8.17 0.05
N MET A 85 27.90 8.18 1.21
CA MET A 85 27.46 9.39 1.91
C MET A 85 28.37 9.78 3.09
N ILE A 86 29.41 8.99 3.38
CA ILE A 86 30.45 9.36 4.34
C ILE A 86 31.33 10.45 3.69
N PRO A 87 31.69 11.55 4.37
CA PRO A 87 31.68 11.78 5.83
C PRO A 87 30.48 12.59 6.37
N ALA A 88 29.35 12.65 5.67
CA ALA A 88 28.20 13.43 6.14
C ALA A 88 27.70 12.92 7.51
N THR A 89 27.12 13.83 8.31
CA THR A 89 26.56 13.49 9.63
C THR A 89 25.53 12.37 9.52
N ARG A 90 25.63 11.38 10.43
CA ARG A 90 24.68 10.28 10.52
C ARG A 90 23.37 10.75 11.16
N LEU A 91 22.38 11.09 10.34
CA LEU A 91 21.12 11.68 10.79
C LEU A 91 20.37 10.80 11.82
N TRP A 92 20.42 9.48 11.65
CA TRP A 92 19.78 8.55 12.60
C TRP A 92 20.31 8.68 14.03
N GLY A 93 21.59 9.06 14.19
CA GLY A 93 22.21 9.24 15.50
C GLY A 93 21.67 10.44 16.29
N LEU A 94 20.85 11.29 15.68
CA LEU A 94 20.21 12.43 16.34
C LEU A 94 18.94 12.05 17.11
N PHE A 95 18.36 10.87 16.84
CA PHE A 95 17.12 10.43 17.46
C PHE A 95 17.37 9.75 18.81
N SER A 96 16.47 10.00 19.76
CA SER A 96 16.39 9.23 21.01
C SER A 96 15.44 8.05 20.82
N LEU A 97 15.84 6.86 21.25
CA LEU A 97 15.04 5.65 21.17
C LEU A 97 14.19 5.47 22.43
N VAL A 98 12.90 5.22 22.24
CA VAL A 98 11.97 4.77 23.29
C VAL A 98 11.34 3.47 22.80
N GLU A 99 11.52 2.39 23.56
CA GLU A 99 10.94 1.09 23.25
C GLU A 99 9.60 0.91 23.98
N LEU A 100 8.57 0.48 23.26
CA LEU A 100 7.28 0.10 23.84
C LEU A 100 7.31 -1.40 24.14
N THR A 101 7.24 -1.78 25.41
CA THR A 101 7.38 -3.17 25.87
C THR A 101 6.06 -3.92 26.01
N GLU A 102 4.95 -3.20 26.22
CA GLU A 102 3.63 -3.79 26.39
C GLU A 102 2.92 -3.98 25.06
N ASN A 103 2.68 -5.25 24.68
CA ASN A 103 1.91 -5.57 23.48
C ASN A 103 0.42 -5.67 23.79
N MET A 104 -0.34 -4.68 23.32
CA MET A 104 -1.79 -4.61 23.51
C MET A 104 -2.60 -5.54 22.58
N ARG A 105 -2.00 -6.07 21.51
CA ARG A 105 -2.73 -6.77 20.43
C ARG A 105 -3.11 -8.20 20.78
N GLN A 106 -2.21 -8.93 21.43
CA GLN A 106 -2.39 -10.33 21.81
C GLN A 106 -2.71 -10.48 23.32
N GLN A 107 -3.25 -9.44 23.95
CA GLN A 107 -3.59 -9.49 25.37
C GLN A 107 -4.53 -10.66 25.67
N GLY A 108 -4.09 -11.53 26.60
CA GLY A 108 -4.82 -12.73 27.01
C GLY A 108 -4.20 -14.05 26.53
N ASP A 109 -3.23 -14.04 25.62
CA ASP A 109 -2.51 -15.25 25.16
C ASP A 109 -0.99 -15.07 25.29
N GLN A 110 -0.49 -15.39 26.48
CA GLN A 110 0.95 -15.26 26.78
C GLN A 110 1.81 -16.20 25.93
N THR A 111 1.32 -17.42 25.67
CA THR A 111 2.04 -18.39 24.84
C THR A 111 2.25 -17.85 23.42
N PHE A 112 1.23 -17.21 22.84
CA PHE A 112 1.36 -16.62 21.52
C PHE A 112 2.27 -15.38 21.52
N ILE A 113 2.20 -14.53 22.55
CA ILE A 113 3.13 -13.40 22.73
C ILE A 113 4.59 -13.88 22.75
N ASP A 114 4.88 -14.93 23.53
CA ASP A 114 6.23 -15.46 23.68
C ASP A 114 6.75 -16.05 22.36
N ILE A 115 5.89 -16.75 21.61
CA ILE A 115 6.22 -17.26 20.27
C ILE A 115 6.54 -16.10 19.31
N LEU A 116 5.73 -15.04 19.30
CA LEU A 116 5.95 -13.89 18.42
C LEU A 116 7.22 -13.12 18.77
N ASN A 117 7.53 -12.97 20.05
CA ASN A 117 8.76 -12.33 20.53
C ASN A 117 10.00 -13.16 20.17
N ALA A 118 9.94 -14.49 20.32
CA ALA A 118 11.00 -15.39 19.87
C ALA A 118 11.18 -15.34 18.34
N LEU A 119 10.09 -15.33 17.58
CA LEU A 119 10.09 -15.24 16.12
C LEU A 119 10.68 -13.90 15.63
N ARG A 120 10.46 -12.81 16.37
CA ARG A 120 11.01 -11.47 16.08
C ARG A 120 12.54 -11.47 16.05
N VAL A 121 13.19 -12.16 16.99
CA VAL A 121 14.66 -12.24 17.10
C VAL A 121 15.25 -13.46 16.40
N GLY A 122 14.41 -14.41 16.00
CA GLY A 122 14.83 -15.65 15.33
C GLY A 122 15.25 -16.77 16.29
N GLU A 123 14.87 -16.70 17.56
CA GLU A 123 15.28 -17.64 18.62
C GLU A 123 14.11 -18.52 19.07
N LEU A 124 13.48 -19.24 18.13
CA LEU A 124 12.37 -20.14 18.44
C LEU A 124 12.85 -21.44 19.10
N MET A 125 12.17 -21.82 20.18
CA MET A 125 12.34 -23.13 20.79
C MET A 125 11.59 -24.21 20.00
N GLN A 126 12.07 -25.46 20.08
CA GLN A 126 11.42 -26.60 19.42
C GLN A 126 9.94 -26.76 19.85
N SER A 127 9.63 -26.56 21.13
CA SER A 127 8.26 -26.59 21.66
C SER A 127 7.35 -25.53 21.02
N GLN A 128 7.89 -24.34 20.73
CA GLN A 128 7.16 -23.26 20.07
C GLN A 128 6.89 -23.59 18.59
N ILE A 129 7.86 -24.23 17.92
CA ILE A 129 7.70 -24.68 16.53
C ILE A 129 6.59 -25.74 16.44
N GLU A 130 6.54 -26.69 17.37
CA GLU A 130 5.50 -27.72 17.41
C GLU A 130 4.09 -27.12 17.55
N ILE A 131 3.93 -26.08 18.38
CA ILE A 131 2.67 -25.33 18.50
C ILE A 131 2.26 -24.76 17.14
N LEU A 132 3.20 -24.14 16.40
CA LEU A 132 2.91 -23.56 15.08
C LEU A 132 2.56 -24.63 14.05
N ILE A 133 3.26 -25.78 14.05
CA ILE A 133 2.98 -26.89 13.14
C ILE A 133 1.58 -27.47 13.41
N ASN A 134 1.19 -27.62 14.67
CA ASN A 134 -0.14 -28.12 15.05
C ASN A 134 -1.29 -27.20 14.61
N LYS A 135 -0.99 -25.92 14.30
CA LYS A 135 -1.96 -24.96 13.75
C LYS A 135 -2.07 -25.03 12.22
N GLN A 136 -1.30 -25.90 11.56
CA GLN A 136 -1.45 -26.14 10.14
C GLN A 136 -2.83 -26.76 9.86
N SER A 137 -3.65 -26.03 9.12
CA SER A 137 -4.95 -26.52 8.64
C SER A 137 -4.91 -26.65 7.12
N THR A 138 -5.54 -27.69 6.60
CA THR A 138 -5.86 -27.77 5.17
C THR A 138 -6.98 -26.77 4.85
N ASP A 139 -7.16 -26.40 3.58
CA ASP A 139 -8.33 -25.60 3.19
C ASP A 139 -9.62 -26.39 3.53
N THR A 140 -10.20 -26.14 4.70
CA THR A 140 -11.41 -26.81 5.19
C THR A 140 -12.67 -26.04 4.81
N ASP A 141 -13.81 -26.73 4.78
CA ASP A 141 -15.12 -26.09 4.78
C ASP A 141 -15.32 -25.29 6.09
N GLY A 142 -15.66 -24.00 6.00
CA GLY A 142 -15.85 -23.13 7.17
C GLY A 142 -15.30 -21.72 6.99
N GLU A 143 -14.69 -21.16 8.03
CA GLU A 143 -14.07 -19.81 8.02
C GLU A 143 -12.79 -19.76 7.18
N PHE A 144 -12.09 -20.89 7.02
CA PHE A 144 -10.87 -21.05 6.22
C PHE A 144 -11.11 -21.41 4.75
N ALA A 145 -12.37 -21.43 4.32
CA ALA A 145 -12.74 -21.71 2.95
C ALA A 145 -12.01 -20.78 1.96
N LEU A 146 -11.80 -21.29 0.73
CA LEU A 146 -11.04 -20.63 -0.33
C LEU A 146 -11.45 -19.15 -0.52
N GLU A 147 -12.75 -18.89 -0.55
CA GLU A 147 -13.34 -17.59 -0.82
C GLU A 147 -13.50 -16.67 0.40
N LYS A 148 -13.25 -17.18 1.61
CA LYS A 148 -13.53 -16.46 2.87
C LYS A 148 -12.28 -15.95 3.55
N ALA A 149 -11.30 -16.81 3.79
CA ALA A 149 -10.08 -16.43 4.50
C ALA A 149 -9.16 -15.55 3.64
N LEU A 150 -8.58 -14.52 4.27
CA LEU A 150 -7.51 -13.74 3.66
C LEU A 150 -6.22 -14.56 3.71
N ARG A 151 -5.61 -14.81 2.55
CA ARG A 151 -4.32 -15.51 2.47
C ARG A 151 -3.18 -14.53 2.26
N ILE A 152 -2.08 -14.76 2.96
CA ILE A 152 -0.87 -13.93 2.85
C ILE A 152 0.19 -14.74 2.12
N TYR A 153 0.72 -14.19 1.03
CA TYR A 153 1.78 -14.83 0.24
C TYR A 153 3.05 -13.97 0.19
N PRO A 154 4.23 -14.59 0.00
CA PRO A 154 5.47 -13.85 -0.15
C PRO A 154 5.59 -13.11 -1.50
N THR A 155 5.01 -13.64 -2.59
CA THR A 155 5.13 -13.03 -3.93
C THR A 155 3.80 -12.58 -4.52
N ASN A 156 3.84 -11.53 -5.35
CA ASN A 156 2.68 -11.05 -6.10
C ASN A 156 2.12 -12.12 -7.05
N ASP A 157 2.97 -12.97 -7.61
CA ASP A 157 2.53 -14.04 -8.50
C ASP A 157 1.66 -15.06 -7.77
N GLN A 158 2.02 -15.42 -6.54
CA GLN A 158 1.19 -16.30 -5.70
C GLN A 158 -0.13 -15.64 -5.30
N VAL A 159 -0.09 -14.34 -4.97
CA VAL A 159 -1.30 -13.55 -4.70
C VAL A 159 -2.25 -13.56 -5.90
N ASN A 160 -1.71 -13.26 -7.09
CA ASN A 160 -2.48 -13.23 -8.33
C ASN A 160 -3.04 -14.60 -8.67
N ASN A 161 -2.22 -15.66 -8.53
CA ASN A 161 -2.66 -17.03 -8.75
C ASN A 161 -3.81 -17.42 -7.80
N HIS A 162 -3.73 -17.06 -6.52
CA HIS A 162 -4.80 -17.34 -5.57
C HIS A 162 -6.08 -16.57 -5.91
N ASN A 163 -5.98 -15.26 -6.13
CA ASN A 163 -7.12 -14.44 -6.51
C ASN A 163 -7.79 -14.97 -7.80
N GLN A 164 -7.01 -15.41 -8.79
CA GLN A 164 -7.53 -16.00 -10.02
C GLN A 164 -8.25 -17.33 -9.77
N LYS A 165 -7.74 -18.18 -8.86
CA LYS A 165 -8.45 -19.41 -8.45
C LYS A 165 -9.81 -19.10 -7.84
N VAL A 166 -9.91 -18.08 -6.99
CA VAL A 166 -11.19 -17.66 -6.40
C VAL A 166 -12.15 -17.13 -7.47
N LEU A 167 -11.66 -16.30 -8.40
CA LEU A 167 -12.47 -15.86 -9.54
C LEU A 167 -13.01 -17.04 -10.36
N ASN A 168 -12.14 -17.99 -10.70
CA ASN A 168 -12.52 -19.18 -11.47
C ASN A 168 -13.54 -20.05 -10.73
N TYR A 169 -13.44 -20.13 -9.40
CA TYR A 169 -14.42 -20.82 -8.55
C TYR A 169 -15.81 -20.16 -8.63
N PHE A 170 -15.90 -18.83 -8.60
CA PHE A 170 -17.18 -18.15 -8.76
C PHE A 170 -17.71 -18.20 -10.21
N LYS A 171 -16.81 -18.22 -11.21
CA LYS A 171 -17.18 -18.44 -12.62
C LYS A 171 -17.84 -19.80 -12.82
N SER A 172 -17.28 -20.87 -12.24
CA SER A 172 -17.86 -22.21 -12.37
C SER A 172 -19.23 -22.34 -11.70
N LYS A 173 -19.54 -21.49 -10.71
CA LYS A 173 -20.87 -21.36 -10.10
C LYS A 173 -21.86 -20.49 -10.91
N GLY A 174 -21.45 -19.97 -12.06
CA GLY A 174 -22.30 -19.14 -12.91
C GLY A 174 -22.48 -17.70 -12.41
N VAL A 175 -21.60 -17.21 -11.54
CA VAL A 175 -21.62 -15.79 -11.12
C VAL A 175 -21.19 -14.92 -12.29
N LYS A 176 -21.97 -13.86 -12.54
CA LYS A 176 -21.70 -12.89 -13.60
C LYS A 176 -20.45 -12.07 -13.26
N MET A 177 -19.49 -12.06 -14.18
CA MET A 177 -18.23 -11.34 -14.06
C MET A 177 -18.23 -10.13 -14.99
N TRP A 178 -17.59 -9.05 -14.56
CA TRP A 178 -17.33 -7.87 -15.36
C TRP A 178 -15.83 -7.63 -15.44
N LYS A 179 -15.33 -7.47 -16.67
CA LYS A 179 -13.92 -7.17 -16.93
C LYS A 179 -13.80 -5.68 -17.23
N ILE A 180 -13.15 -4.94 -16.35
CA ILE A 180 -12.99 -3.50 -16.47
C ILE A 180 -11.55 -3.21 -16.88
N LYS A 181 -11.36 -2.55 -18.02
CA LYS A 181 -10.05 -2.06 -18.47
C LYS A 181 -9.86 -0.60 -18.06
N ALA A 182 -8.64 -0.25 -17.68
CA ALA A 182 -8.27 1.12 -17.39
C ALA A 182 -8.27 1.99 -18.65
N GLN A 183 -8.55 3.28 -18.48
CA GLN A 183 -8.49 4.27 -19.55
C GLN A 183 -7.20 5.05 -19.43
N ASP A 184 -6.29 4.83 -20.37
CA ASP A 184 -4.96 5.41 -20.37
C ASP A 184 -4.82 6.50 -21.43
N LYS A 185 -4.26 7.65 -21.07
CA LYS A 185 -3.99 8.76 -22.00
C LYS A 185 -2.61 9.37 -21.75
N LEU A 186 -2.01 9.94 -22.80
CA LEU A 186 -0.77 10.69 -22.68
C LEU A 186 -1.12 12.16 -22.43
N VAL A 187 -0.63 12.75 -21.34
CA VAL A 187 -0.93 14.14 -20.96
C VAL A 187 0.13 15.09 -21.48
N ASP A 188 1.39 14.72 -21.30
CA ASP A 188 2.53 15.46 -21.82
C ASP A 188 3.46 14.49 -22.53
N SER A 189 3.85 14.85 -23.75
CA SER A 189 4.58 13.98 -24.66
C SER A 189 5.83 14.66 -25.17
N THR A 190 6.99 14.11 -24.83
CA THR A 190 8.27 14.52 -25.43
C THR A 190 8.45 13.94 -26.84
N ARG A 191 7.64 12.95 -27.23
CA ARG A 191 7.71 12.25 -28.53
C ARG A 191 6.30 11.92 -29.03
N LYS A 192 6.11 11.98 -30.35
CA LYS A 192 4.86 11.54 -30.99
C LYS A 192 4.73 10.01 -30.89
N LEU A 193 3.49 9.56 -30.71
CA LEU A 193 3.14 8.14 -30.85
C LEU A 193 3.21 7.77 -32.34
N ASN A 194 3.79 6.61 -32.63
CA ASN A 194 3.90 6.04 -33.97
C ASN A 194 3.25 4.66 -33.96
N ASN A 195 3.02 4.04 -35.12
CA ASN A 195 2.39 2.71 -35.22
C ASN A 195 3.08 1.62 -34.37
N ASP A 196 4.40 1.73 -34.13
CA ASP A 196 5.17 0.76 -33.34
C ASP A 196 5.12 1.00 -31.82
N ASN A 197 4.66 2.18 -31.36
CA ASN A 197 4.61 2.54 -29.94
C ASN A 197 3.18 2.92 -29.55
N THR A 198 2.35 1.91 -29.28
CA THR A 198 1.00 2.12 -28.74
C THR A 198 1.07 2.58 -27.28
N ILE A 199 0.02 3.25 -26.80
CA ILE A 199 -0.10 3.70 -25.39
C ILE A 199 0.17 2.53 -24.40
N ASP A 200 -0.31 1.35 -24.73
CA ASP A 200 -0.10 0.12 -23.96
C ASP A 200 1.37 -0.30 -23.80
N SER A 201 2.23 0.05 -24.77
CA SER A 201 3.65 -0.30 -24.77
C SER A 201 4.50 0.64 -23.91
N ILE A 202 4.02 1.87 -23.67
CA ILE A 202 4.75 2.91 -22.94
C ILE A 202 4.32 3.00 -21.48
N ILE A 203 3.25 2.29 -21.10
CA ILE A 203 2.76 2.30 -19.71
C ILE A 203 3.41 1.17 -18.92
N PRO A 204 3.89 1.45 -17.69
CA PRO A 204 4.38 0.40 -16.82
C PRO A 204 3.36 -0.70 -16.57
N LYS A 205 3.83 -1.96 -16.62
CA LYS A 205 3.01 -3.13 -16.28
C LYS A 205 2.81 -3.31 -14.77
N ASP A 206 3.71 -2.72 -13.98
CA ASP A 206 3.69 -2.79 -12.53
C ASP A 206 2.71 -1.73 -11.98
N ASN A 207 1.71 -2.19 -11.21
CA ASN A 207 0.69 -1.33 -10.62
C ASN A 207 1.31 -0.25 -9.71
N ASP A 208 2.43 -0.55 -9.03
CA ASP A 208 3.06 0.42 -8.12
C ASP A 208 3.68 1.61 -8.89
N LYS A 209 3.98 1.43 -10.18
CA LYS A 209 4.44 2.49 -11.09
C LYS A 209 3.31 3.24 -11.78
N THR A 210 2.06 2.82 -11.59
CA THR A 210 0.85 3.44 -12.15
C THR A 210 -0.07 3.95 -11.03
N GLY A 211 0.50 4.42 -9.93
CA GLY A 211 -0.25 4.97 -8.79
C GLY A 211 -1.07 3.94 -8.01
N GLY A 212 -0.73 2.65 -8.12
CA GLY A 212 -1.49 1.55 -7.54
C GLY A 212 -2.72 1.13 -8.34
N LEU A 213 -3.01 1.75 -9.49
CA LEU A 213 -4.17 1.46 -10.31
C LEU A 213 -3.90 0.29 -11.27
N PRO A 214 -4.71 -0.79 -11.23
CA PRO A 214 -4.52 -1.93 -12.12
C PRO A 214 -4.83 -1.57 -13.58
N LYS A 215 -4.16 -2.23 -14.54
CA LYS A 215 -4.47 -2.11 -15.97
C LYS A 215 -5.86 -2.68 -16.30
N GLU A 216 -6.18 -3.81 -15.69
CA GLU A 216 -7.48 -4.45 -15.81
C GLU A 216 -7.84 -5.11 -14.48
N ILE A 217 -9.13 -5.19 -14.19
CA ILE A 217 -9.64 -5.93 -13.04
C ILE A 217 -10.92 -6.66 -13.44
N GLU A 218 -11.01 -7.91 -13.01
CA GLU A 218 -12.23 -8.71 -13.13
C GLU A 218 -12.92 -8.74 -11.76
N ILE A 219 -14.17 -8.28 -11.71
CA ILE A 219 -14.95 -8.16 -10.47
C ILE A 219 -16.38 -8.67 -10.65
N PHE A 220 -17.04 -8.91 -9.52
CA PHE A 220 -18.46 -9.25 -9.44
C PHE A 220 -19.07 -8.70 -8.15
N VAL A 221 -20.41 -8.69 -8.06
CA VAL A 221 -21.11 -8.30 -6.83
C VAL A 221 -20.89 -9.39 -5.77
N GLY A 222 -20.21 -9.04 -4.69
CA GLY A 222 -19.72 -9.92 -3.63
C GLY A 222 -18.20 -10.13 -3.65
N ALA A 223 -17.50 -9.60 -4.65
CA ALA A 223 -16.04 -9.72 -4.71
C ALA A 223 -15.34 -8.95 -3.59
N LYS A 224 -14.31 -9.57 -3.00
CA LYS A 224 -13.51 -8.98 -1.92
C LYS A 224 -12.39 -8.11 -2.50
N VAL A 225 -12.42 -6.82 -2.20
CA VAL A 225 -11.53 -5.81 -2.77
C VAL A 225 -10.81 -4.98 -1.70
N MET A 226 -9.63 -4.49 -2.04
CA MET A 226 -8.81 -3.62 -1.20
C MET A 226 -8.63 -2.26 -1.89
N LEU A 227 -8.82 -1.17 -1.15
CA LEU A 227 -8.50 0.19 -1.62
C LEU A 227 -7.00 0.39 -1.77
N ARG A 228 -6.58 1.04 -2.86
CA ARG A 228 -5.17 1.38 -3.14
C ARG A 228 -4.81 2.85 -2.92
N THR A 229 -5.80 3.68 -2.61
CA THR A 229 -5.61 5.12 -2.37
C THR A 229 -6.35 5.58 -1.11
N ASN A 230 -5.88 6.70 -0.57
CA ASN A 230 -6.59 7.41 0.50
C ASN A 230 -7.66 8.29 -0.12
N LEU A 231 -8.93 7.94 0.09
CA LEU A 231 -10.08 8.70 -0.41
C LEU A 231 -10.63 9.62 0.68
N ASN A 232 -10.84 9.09 1.89
CA ASN A 232 -11.33 9.87 3.01
C ASN A 232 -10.80 9.30 4.33
N VAL A 233 -9.79 9.95 4.90
CA VAL A 233 -9.15 9.47 6.13
C VAL A 233 -10.12 9.47 7.33
N SER A 234 -11.05 10.43 7.42
CA SER A 234 -11.96 10.57 8.56
C SER A 234 -13.06 9.50 8.58
N GLN A 235 -13.53 9.07 7.41
CA GLN A 235 -14.49 7.97 7.26
C GLN A 235 -13.83 6.60 7.29
N GLY A 236 -12.51 6.54 7.45
CA GLY A 236 -11.80 5.31 7.21
C GLY A 236 -11.99 4.86 5.76
N LEU A 237 -11.52 5.61 4.77
CA LEU A 237 -11.28 5.11 3.41
C LEU A 237 -9.82 5.39 3.05
N VAL A 238 -8.95 4.48 3.47
CA VAL A 238 -7.50 4.59 3.35
C VAL A 238 -6.96 3.40 2.56
N ASN A 239 -5.76 3.57 2.00
CA ASN A 239 -5.04 2.50 1.34
C ASN A 239 -4.91 1.27 2.28
N GLY A 240 -5.29 0.10 1.78
CA GLY A 240 -5.33 -1.15 2.56
C GLY A 240 -6.70 -1.52 3.13
N ALA A 241 -7.70 -0.64 3.11
CA ALA A 241 -9.05 -0.98 3.58
C ALA A 241 -9.67 -2.07 2.68
N ILE A 242 -10.12 -3.18 3.29
CA ILE A 242 -10.78 -4.30 2.59
C ILE A 242 -12.29 -4.22 2.79
N GLY A 243 -13.03 -4.49 1.72
CA GLY A 243 -14.48 -4.62 1.75
C GLY A 243 -15.00 -5.55 0.66
N ASN A 244 -16.31 -5.77 0.64
CA ASN A 244 -16.99 -6.55 -0.38
C ASN A 244 -17.82 -5.64 -1.28
N ILE A 245 -17.79 -5.85 -2.59
CA ILE A 245 -18.61 -5.09 -3.53
C ILE A 245 -20.08 -5.47 -3.34
N THR A 246 -20.95 -4.49 -3.10
CA THR A 246 -22.40 -4.71 -2.96
C THR A 246 -23.18 -4.30 -4.22
N GLU A 247 -22.66 -3.34 -4.99
CA GLU A 247 -23.34 -2.82 -6.18
C GLU A 247 -22.32 -2.25 -7.17
N ILE A 248 -22.59 -2.39 -8.48
CA ILE A 248 -21.81 -1.79 -9.56
C ILE A 248 -22.75 -0.91 -10.39
N ASN A 249 -22.45 0.38 -10.45
CA ASN A 249 -23.26 1.38 -11.16
C ASN A 249 -22.58 1.77 -12.47
N TRP A 250 -23.20 1.38 -13.59
CA TRP A 250 -22.71 1.67 -14.93
C TRP A 250 -23.17 3.04 -15.45
N PRO A 251 -22.38 3.68 -16.35
CA PRO A 251 -22.76 4.96 -16.95
C PRO A 251 -24.04 4.87 -17.78
N ASN A 252 -24.68 6.03 -18.01
CA ASN A 252 -25.89 6.17 -18.84
C ASN A 252 -27.10 5.33 -18.37
N PHE A 253 -27.18 5.02 -17.07
CA PHE A 253 -28.24 4.16 -16.50
C PHE A 253 -28.33 2.78 -17.16
N THR A 254 -27.26 2.31 -17.81
CA THR A 254 -27.25 0.96 -18.35
C THR A 254 -27.32 -0.02 -17.18
N ARG A 255 -28.13 -1.07 -17.33
CA ARG A 255 -28.21 -2.13 -16.32
C ARG A 255 -26.97 -3.03 -16.33
N ASP A 256 -26.07 -2.82 -17.28
CA ASP A 256 -24.95 -3.71 -17.55
C ASP A 256 -23.79 -3.01 -18.26
N GLN A 257 -22.65 -3.72 -18.29
CA GLN A 257 -21.49 -3.36 -19.10
C GLN A 257 -21.79 -3.55 -20.59
N LEU A 258 -21.61 -2.50 -21.39
CA LEU A 258 -21.76 -2.58 -22.84
C LEU A 258 -20.48 -3.07 -23.54
N TYR A 259 -19.31 -2.61 -23.08
CA TYR A 259 -17.99 -2.93 -23.64
C TYR A 259 -16.96 -3.09 -22.52
N ASP A 260 -15.88 -3.84 -22.77
CA ASP A 260 -14.78 -4.05 -21.82
C ASP A 260 -14.10 -2.73 -21.36
N GLU A 261 -14.14 -1.71 -22.22
CA GLU A 261 -13.53 -0.40 -22.03
C GLU A 261 -14.42 0.55 -21.20
N CYS A 262 -15.66 0.12 -20.89
CA CYS A 262 -16.54 0.86 -20.00
C CYS A 262 -16.01 0.75 -18.57
N ILE A 263 -15.75 1.90 -17.94
CA ILE A 263 -15.50 1.98 -16.50
C ILE A 263 -16.83 2.32 -15.82
N PRO A 264 -17.23 1.60 -14.74
CA PRO A 264 -18.40 1.97 -13.95
C PRO A 264 -18.32 3.40 -13.46
N THR A 265 -19.46 4.10 -13.40
CA THR A 265 -19.54 5.43 -12.78
C THR A 265 -19.18 5.37 -11.30
N SER A 266 -19.61 4.30 -10.62
CA SER A 266 -19.20 4.04 -9.24
C SER A 266 -19.46 2.59 -8.86
N ILE A 267 -18.84 2.15 -7.78
CA ILE A 267 -19.20 0.91 -7.08
C ILE A 267 -19.55 1.24 -5.64
N ARG A 268 -20.40 0.41 -5.02
CA ARG A 268 -20.60 0.44 -3.58
C ARG A 268 -19.83 -0.71 -2.95
N VAL A 269 -19.07 -0.41 -1.92
CA VAL A 269 -18.25 -1.38 -1.19
C VAL A 269 -18.58 -1.29 0.29
N GLU A 270 -18.90 -2.43 0.89
CA GLU A 270 -19.11 -2.58 2.33
C GLU A 270 -17.77 -2.85 3.02
N PHE A 271 -17.28 -1.89 3.80
CA PHE A 271 -16.01 -1.98 4.54
C PHE A 271 -16.20 -2.47 5.98
N GLY A 272 -17.19 -3.34 6.21
CA GLY A 272 -17.54 -3.82 7.55
C GLY A 272 -18.05 -2.69 8.44
N ARG A 273 -17.24 -2.24 9.40
CA ARG A 273 -17.64 -1.24 10.42
C ARG A 273 -17.92 0.14 9.82
N ASP A 274 -17.26 0.48 8.72
CA ASP A 274 -17.37 1.80 8.08
C ASP A 274 -18.61 1.89 7.16
N GLY A 275 -19.40 0.81 7.09
CA GLY A 275 -20.61 0.71 6.29
C GLY A 275 -20.36 0.67 4.78
N ILE A 276 -21.41 0.97 4.02
CA ILE A 276 -21.38 0.96 2.55
C ILE A 276 -20.93 2.33 2.04
N ASN A 277 -19.81 2.34 1.32
CA ASN A 277 -19.23 3.56 0.77
C ASN A 277 -19.20 3.52 -0.75
N LYS A 278 -19.45 4.69 -1.37
CA LYS A 278 -19.39 4.87 -2.82
C LYS A 278 -17.95 5.13 -3.24
N ILE A 279 -17.42 4.29 -4.12
CA ILE A 279 -16.08 4.44 -4.70
C ILE A 279 -16.21 4.80 -6.17
N GLU A 280 -15.53 5.87 -6.57
CA GLU A 280 -15.55 6.40 -7.93
C GLU A 280 -14.18 6.19 -8.61
N PRO A 281 -14.12 6.08 -9.94
CA PRO A 281 -12.85 6.03 -10.66
C PRO A 281 -12.06 7.31 -10.46
N ILE A 282 -10.75 7.17 -10.23
CA ILE A 282 -9.83 8.29 -10.10
C ILE A 282 -8.86 8.32 -11.29
N SER A 283 -8.31 9.50 -11.56
CA SER A 283 -7.23 9.69 -12.54
C SER A 283 -5.91 9.96 -11.81
N ILE A 284 -4.87 9.20 -12.11
CA ILE A 284 -3.52 9.42 -11.57
C ILE A 284 -2.52 9.59 -12.72
N GLN A 285 -1.66 10.60 -12.59
CA GLN A 285 -0.54 10.85 -13.50
C GLN A 285 0.73 10.16 -13.01
N PHE A 286 1.48 9.56 -13.93
CA PHE A 286 2.76 8.91 -13.66
C PHE A 286 3.69 8.99 -14.87
N SER A 287 4.98 8.76 -14.65
CA SER A 287 5.97 8.78 -15.71
C SER A 287 5.79 7.60 -16.67
N ALA A 288 5.66 7.91 -17.96
CA ALA A 288 5.68 6.90 -19.01
C ALA A 288 7.07 6.28 -19.15
N MET A 289 7.13 5.01 -19.57
CA MET A 289 8.39 4.32 -19.85
C MET A 289 9.14 5.01 -21.01
N ARG A 290 10.45 4.75 -21.09
CA ARG A 290 11.32 5.24 -22.19
C ARG A 290 11.31 6.78 -22.34
N SER A 291 11.05 7.50 -21.24
CA SER A 291 11.06 8.97 -21.19
C SER A 291 10.09 9.64 -22.18
N TYR A 292 8.94 9.01 -22.44
CA TYR A 292 7.89 9.56 -23.30
C TYR A 292 7.16 10.76 -22.70
N GLY A 293 7.33 11.02 -21.40
CA GLY A 293 6.69 12.11 -20.67
C GLY A 293 5.78 11.57 -19.58
N THR A 294 4.59 12.15 -19.48
CA THR A 294 3.62 11.87 -18.41
C THR A 294 2.36 11.25 -18.98
N ALA A 295 2.00 10.08 -18.46
CA ALA A 295 0.75 9.40 -18.77
C ALA A 295 -0.24 9.58 -17.61
N GLU A 296 -1.53 9.50 -17.90
CA GLU A 296 -2.62 9.45 -16.92
C GLU A 296 -3.42 8.17 -17.11
N ARG A 297 -3.67 7.47 -16.00
CA ARG A 297 -4.59 6.32 -15.94
C ARG A 297 -5.83 6.70 -15.16
N ARG A 298 -7.00 6.45 -15.74
CA ARG A 298 -8.30 6.50 -15.06
C ARG A 298 -8.79 5.08 -14.77
N MET A 299 -8.99 4.77 -13.49
CA MET A 299 -9.46 3.44 -13.04
C MET A 299 -10.07 3.50 -11.63
N LEU A 300 -10.84 2.48 -11.25
CA LEU A 300 -11.25 2.28 -9.86
C LEU A 300 -10.00 2.02 -8.98
N PRO A 301 -9.86 2.69 -7.82
CA PRO A 301 -8.68 2.56 -6.96
C PRO A 301 -8.72 1.31 -6.08
N ILE A 302 -8.96 0.15 -6.67
CA ILE A 302 -9.14 -1.13 -5.98
C ILE A 302 -8.32 -2.25 -6.62
N ILE A 303 -8.02 -3.27 -5.83
CA ILE A 303 -7.51 -4.56 -6.28
C ILE A 303 -8.27 -5.71 -5.59
N LEU A 304 -8.22 -6.91 -6.15
CA LEU A 304 -8.74 -8.11 -5.49
C LEU A 304 -7.94 -8.44 -4.23
N SER A 305 -8.60 -8.96 -3.21
CA SER A 305 -7.99 -9.13 -1.88
C SER A 305 -8.43 -10.40 -1.13
N TRP A 306 -8.68 -11.50 -1.84
CA TRP A 306 -8.70 -12.82 -1.18
C TRP A 306 -7.29 -13.26 -0.77
N ALA A 307 -6.29 -12.82 -1.54
CA ALA A 307 -4.89 -12.90 -1.20
C ALA A 307 -4.21 -11.54 -1.25
N VAL A 308 -3.21 -11.35 -0.40
CA VAL A 308 -2.37 -10.15 -0.30
C VAL A 308 -0.92 -10.54 -0.04
N ASN A 309 0.02 -9.66 -0.40
CA ASN A 309 1.43 -9.88 -0.08
C ASN A 309 1.79 -9.35 1.32
N ARG A 310 2.92 -9.78 1.88
CA ARG A 310 3.39 -9.34 3.22
C ARG A 310 3.46 -7.81 3.34
N THR A 311 3.91 -7.10 2.31
CA THR A 311 4.03 -5.64 2.28
C THR A 311 2.67 -4.93 2.36
N GLN A 312 1.62 -5.52 1.79
CA GLN A 312 0.24 -5.02 1.83
C GLN A 312 -0.42 -5.25 3.19
N VAL A 313 -0.03 -6.31 3.91
CA VAL A 313 -0.57 -6.65 5.23
C VAL A 313 -0.13 -5.66 6.32
N THR A 314 1.07 -5.12 6.22
CA THR A 314 1.55 -4.10 7.17
C THR A 314 0.60 -2.89 7.21
N TRP A 315 -0.01 -2.53 6.08
CA TRP A 315 -1.00 -1.46 5.97
C TRP A 315 -2.40 -1.84 6.49
N LEU A 316 -2.79 -3.12 6.33
CA LEU A 316 -4.08 -3.66 6.81
C LEU A 316 -4.22 -3.60 8.34
N HIS A 317 -3.11 -3.80 9.05
CA HIS A 317 -3.12 -3.98 10.50
C HIS A 317 -3.51 -2.72 11.28
N ARG A 318 -3.48 -1.55 10.64
CA ARG A 318 -3.87 -0.27 11.26
C ARG A 318 -5.37 -0.13 11.53
N ARG A 319 -6.21 -1.03 10.99
CA ARG A 319 -7.68 -0.99 11.19
C ARG A 319 -8.26 -2.21 11.86
N SER A 320 -7.66 -3.37 11.66
CA SER A 320 -8.12 -4.61 12.28
C SER A 320 -7.79 -4.70 13.79
N CYS A 321 -7.38 -3.58 14.39
CA CYS A 321 -7.23 -3.38 15.84
C CYS A 321 -8.53 -3.69 16.63
N CYS A 322 -9.63 -3.99 15.95
CA CYS A 322 -10.74 -4.71 16.55
C CYS A 322 -11.20 -5.89 15.67
N ARG A 323 -10.70 -7.09 15.97
CA ARG A 323 -11.15 -8.40 15.45
C ARG A 323 -11.02 -8.59 13.93
N LEU A 324 -9.79 -8.69 13.42
CA LEU A 324 -9.53 -9.92 12.66
C LEU A 324 -9.57 -11.05 13.70
N SER A 325 -10.45 -12.02 13.53
CA SER A 325 -10.61 -13.16 14.44
C SER A 325 -9.40 -14.09 14.40
N TRP A 326 -8.23 -13.59 14.80
CA TRP A 326 -7.14 -14.44 15.25
C TRP A 326 -7.50 -15.10 16.58
N THR A 327 -8.47 -14.56 17.31
CA THR A 327 -8.95 -15.05 18.61
C THR A 327 -9.98 -16.18 18.56
N LYS A 328 -10.44 -16.63 17.38
CA LYS A 328 -11.34 -17.79 17.28
C LYS A 328 -10.67 -19.06 16.72
N ALA A 329 -9.37 -18.99 16.44
CA ALA A 329 -8.55 -20.12 16.04
C ALA A 329 -7.34 -20.37 16.96
N LEU A 330 -7.29 -19.66 18.10
CA LEU A 330 -6.34 -19.92 19.17
C LEU A 330 -6.94 -20.90 20.17
#